data_AF-S4RIH2-F1
#
_entry.id   AF-S4RIH2-F1
#
_cell.length_a   1.000
_cell.length_b   1.000
_cell.length_c   1.000
_cell.angle_alpha   90.00
_cell.angle_beta   90.00
_cell.angle_gamma   90.00
#
_symmetry.space_group_name_H-M   'P 1'
#
loop_
_entity.id
_entity.type
_entity.pdbx_description
1 polymer ?
#
loop_
_entity_poly.entity_id
_entity_poly.type
_entity_poly.pdbx_seq_one_letter_code
_entity_poly.pdbx_strand_id
1 'polypeptide(L)'
;QDAGLQARIEREMRVREGACRLLAACSRAEQALDAARSLLVCDARVLACMAELQRRQEAQVLRRAQRRSSDGGPQERVSCTGTVAITDIRIPLMWKDTQHFKNKGGVAESPRHAVFCLLRLGSEIVDTEMVLVDRSVTDVCFEAPAVFREASPAFRLRVEVYSCCAAEESCRVGGGAAGTQVGPRGLAGRISGSLGRSAGRRARAALDTSPRGDAGASGTAAATSPPVTTVSSVSLSGPKYQLLAHTSLTLDDVQDGFRTHDLTITATGE
;
A
#
# COMPACT_ATOMS: atom_id res chain seq x y z
N GLN A 1 -9.40 -20.90 -11.61
CA GLN A 1 -8.43 -19.82 -11.30
C GLN A 1 -9.09 -18.70 -10.51
N ASP A 2 -10.26 -18.21 -10.92
CA ASP A 2 -10.99 -17.15 -10.18
C ASP A 2 -11.44 -17.57 -8.77
N ALA A 3 -11.88 -18.83 -8.59
CA ALA A 3 -12.19 -19.38 -7.27
C ALA A 3 -11.00 -19.37 -6.30
N GLY A 4 -9.77 -19.56 -6.81
CA GLY A 4 -8.56 -19.48 -5.99
C GLY A 4 -8.25 -18.04 -5.55
N LEU A 5 -8.51 -17.07 -6.44
CA LEU A 5 -8.33 -15.65 -6.12
C LEU A 5 -9.40 -15.15 -5.13
N GLN A 6 -10.65 -15.60 -5.27
CA GLN A 6 -11.72 -15.34 -4.30
C GLN A 6 -11.38 -15.91 -2.92
N ALA A 7 -10.92 -17.17 -2.85
CA ALA A 7 -10.49 -17.76 -1.59
C ALA A 7 -9.32 -16.99 -0.94
N ARG A 8 -8.40 -16.45 -1.75
CA ARG A 8 -7.32 -15.57 -1.27
C ARG A 8 -7.90 -14.27 -0.69
N ILE A 9 -8.85 -13.61 -1.38
CA ILE A 9 -9.53 -12.41 -0.86
C ILE A 9 -10.19 -12.69 0.49
N GLU A 10 -10.99 -13.75 0.58
CA GLU A 10 -11.67 -14.14 1.82
C GLU A 10 -10.69 -14.41 2.97
N ARG A 11 -9.55 -15.05 2.67
CA ARG A 11 -8.50 -15.27 3.65
C ARG A 11 -7.93 -13.94 4.15
N GLU A 12 -7.58 -13.03 3.25
CA GLU A 12 -7.03 -11.71 3.63
C GLU A 12 -8.07 -10.87 4.39
N MET A 13 -9.37 -10.96 4.06
CA MET A 13 -10.43 -10.29 4.84
C MET A 13 -10.54 -10.85 6.27
N ARG A 14 -10.39 -12.15 6.45
CA ARG A 14 -10.36 -12.76 7.80
C ARG A 14 -9.13 -12.31 8.59
N VAL A 15 -7.96 -12.22 7.94
CA VAL A 15 -6.74 -11.67 8.56
C VAL A 15 -6.97 -10.22 8.99
N ARG A 16 -7.59 -9.42 8.11
CA ARG A 16 -7.95 -8.03 8.38
C ARG A 16 -8.84 -7.89 9.62
N GLU A 17 -9.91 -8.67 9.71
CA GLU A 17 -10.79 -8.67 10.89
C GLU A 17 -10.04 -9.03 12.17
N GLY A 18 -9.13 -10.02 12.09
CA GLY A 18 -8.24 -10.39 13.19
C GLY A 18 -7.34 -9.23 13.62
N ALA A 19 -6.69 -8.56 12.66
CA ALA A 19 -5.83 -7.41 12.92
C ALA A 19 -6.61 -6.25 13.57
N CYS A 20 -7.83 -5.97 13.12
CA CYS A 20 -8.71 -4.97 13.73
C CYS A 20 -9.03 -5.28 15.20
N ARG A 21 -9.35 -6.55 15.51
CA ARG A 21 -9.64 -6.99 16.88
C ARG A 21 -8.39 -6.94 17.77
N LEU A 22 -7.24 -7.37 17.24
CA LEU A 22 -5.96 -7.28 17.93
C LEU A 22 -5.62 -5.83 18.27
N LEU A 23 -5.74 -4.93 17.28
CA LEU A 23 -5.45 -3.50 17.46
C LEU A 23 -6.33 -2.88 18.57
N ALA A 24 -7.61 -3.24 18.63
CA ALA A 24 -8.52 -2.78 19.67
C ALA A 24 -8.19 -3.33 21.07
N ALA A 25 -7.48 -4.46 21.16
CA ALA A 25 -7.09 -5.10 22.40
C ALA A 25 -5.64 -4.79 22.84
N CYS A 26 -4.85 -4.11 21.99
CA CYS A 26 -3.47 -3.78 22.30
C CYS A 26 -3.36 -2.84 23.50
N SER A 27 -2.55 -3.22 24.48
CA SER A 27 -2.20 -2.40 25.64
C SER A 27 -0.78 -1.82 25.55
N ARG A 28 0.09 -2.44 24.73
CA ARG A 28 1.47 -1.99 24.48
C ARG A 28 1.56 -1.31 23.11
N ALA A 29 2.34 -0.24 23.03
CA ALA A 29 2.53 0.52 21.80
C ALA A 29 3.11 -0.33 20.65
N GLU A 30 4.11 -1.17 20.95
CA GLU A 30 4.74 -2.06 19.96
C GLU A 30 3.73 -3.06 19.36
N GLN A 31 2.89 -3.67 20.21
CA GLN A 31 1.84 -4.57 19.75
C GLN A 31 0.83 -3.86 18.84
N ALA A 32 0.47 -2.61 19.20
CA ALA A 32 -0.43 -1.81 18.38
C ALA A 32 0.21 -1.46 17.02
N LEU A 33 1.53 -1.21 16.98
CA LEU A 33 2.27 -0.94 15.77
C LEU A 33 2.33 -2.18 14.85
N ASP A 34 2.56 -3.38 15.39
CA ASP A 34 2.52 -4.61 14.60
C ASP A 34 1.11 -4.95 14.09
N ALA A 35 0.07 -4.74 14.92
CA ALA A 35 -1.31 -4.92 14.51
C ALA A 35 -1.72 -3.93 13.40
N ALA A 36 -1.28 -2.67 13.50
CA ALA A 36 -1.52 -1.66 12.48
C ALA A 36 -0.76 -1.93 11.18
N ARG A 37 0.48 -2.45 11.25
CA ARG A 37 1.22 -2.93 10.07
C ARG A 37 0.47 -4.08 9.40
N SER A 38 0.05 -5.07 10.18
CA SER A 38 -0.71 -6.22 9.68
C SER A 38 -1.99 -5.77 8.95
N LEU A 39 -2.70 -4.81 9.53
CA LEU A 39 -3.90 -4.21 8.92
C LEU A 39 -3.59 -3.52 7.58
N LEU A 40 -2.53 -2.70 7.52
CA LEU A 40 -2.12 -2.02 6.29
C LEU A 40 -1.74 -3.03 5.18
N VAL A 41 -0.96 -4.04 5.53
CA VAL A 41 -0.50 -5.06 4.59
C VAL A 41 -1.67 -5.88 4.06
N CYS A 42 -2.60 -6.31 4.92
CA CYS A 42 -3.76 -7.08 4.45
C CYS A 42 -4.71 -6.21 3.62
N ASP A 43 -4.90 -4.93 3.95
CA ASP A 43 -5.69 -4.00 3.11
C ASP A 43 -5.08 -3.89 1.71
N ALA A 44 -3.75 -3.71 1.63
CA ALA A 44 -3.04 -3.67 0.36
C ALA A 44 -3.20 -4.98 -0.44
N ARG A 45 -3.12 -6.14 0.23
CA ARG A 45 -3.34 -7.47 -0.37
C ARG A 45 -4.75 -7.66 -0.89
N VAL A 46 -5.77 -7.29 -0.12
CA VAL A 46 -7.18 -7.35 -0.54
C VAL A 46 -7.38 -6.51 -1.80
N LEU A 47 -6.94 -5.25 -1.79
CA LEU A 47 -7.07 -4.35 -2.94
C LEU A 47 -6.35 -4.90 -4.18
N ALA A 48 -5.14 -5.44 -4.02
CA ALA A 48 -4.39 -6.04 -5.12
C ALA A 48 -5.09 -7.27 -5.71
N CYS A 49 -5.66 -8.13 -4.85
CA CYS A 49 -6.40 -9.31 -5.28
C CYS A 49 -7.71 -8.94 -5.98
N MET A 50 -8.44 -7.95 -5.47
CA MET A 50 -9.67 -7.45 -6.08
C MET A 50 -9.41 -6.84 -7.46
N ALA A 51 -8.36 -6.02 -7.59
CA ALA A 51 -7.97 -5.44 -8.87
C ALA A 51 -7.58 -6.50 -9.91
N GLU A 52 -6.89 -7.57 -9.48
CA GLU A 52 -6.57 -8.71 -10.34
C GLU A 52 -7.82 -9.48 -10.76
N LEU A 53 -8.77 -9.69 -9.84
CA LEU A 53 -10.03 -10.37 -10.14
C LEU A 53 -10.83 -9.59 -11.19
N GLN A 54 -10.90 -8.26 -11.03
CA GLN A 54 -11.56 -7.38 -11.98
C GLN A 54 -10.91 -7.44 -13.37
N ARG A 55 -9.56 -7.35 -13.46
CA ARG A 55 -8.84 -7.49 -14.74
C ARG A 55 -9.14 -8.81 -15.44
N ARG A 56 -9.22 -9.92 -14.69
CA ARG A 56 -9.55 -11.24 -15.26
C ARG A 56 -10.99 -11.29 -15.77
N GLN A 57 -11.93 -10.71 -15.04
CA GLN A 57 -13.33 -10.64 -15.48
C GLN A 57 -13.47 -9.82 -16.76
N GLU A 58 -12.83 -8.65 -16.83
CA GLU A 58 -12.82 -7.80 -18.03
C GLU A 58 -12.21 -8.54 -19.24
N ALA A 59 -11.08 -9.22 -19.06
CA ALA A 59 -10.44 -10.02 -20.11
C ALA A 59 -11.32 -11.20 -20.58
N GLN A 60 -12.07 -11.84 -19.68
CA GLN A 60 -13.03 -12.90 -20.05
C GLN A 60 -14.20 -12.36 -20.86
N VAL A 61 -14.74 -11.19 -20.49
CA VAL A 61 -15.82 -10.52 -21.23
C VAL A 61 -15.35 -10.15 -22.64
N LEU A 62 -14.17 -9.54 -22.77
CA LEU A 62 -13.58 -9.19 -24.07
C LEU A 62 -13.35 -10.42 -24.95
N ARG A 63 -12.81 -11.52 -24.38
CA ARG A 63 -12.65 -12.78 -25.12
C ARG A 63 -13.97 -13.37 -25.59
N ARG A 64 -15.04 -13.28 -24.78
CA ARG A 64 -16.39 -13.73 -25.18
C ARG A 64 -16.97 -12.85 -26.31
N ALA A 65 -16.67 -11.56 -26.31
CA ALA A 65 -17.05 -10.65 -27.40
C ALA A 65 -16.29 -10.94 -28.70
N GLN A 66 -14.98 -11.20 -28.62
CA GLN A 66 -14.12 -11.51 -29.78
C GLN A 66 -14.38 -12.91 -30.40
N ARG A 67 -14.84 -13.89 -29.61
CA ARG A 67 -15.20 -15.23 -30.15
C ARG A 67 -16.38 -15.21 -31.14
N ARG A 68 -17.02 -14.07 -31.37
CA ARG A 68 -18.04 -13.87 -32.42
C ARG A 68 -17.45 -13.47 -33.77
N SER A 69 -16.14 -13.18 -33.85
CA SER A 69 -15.40 -12.97 -35.10
C SER A 69 -14.34 -14.07 -35.23
N SER A 70 -14.52 -14.96 -36.21
CA SER A 70 -13.53 -16.00 -36.52
C SER A 70 -12.41 -15.38 -37.34
N ASP A 71 -11.34 -14.93 -36.67
CA ASP A 71 -10.08 -14.64 -37.35
C ASP A 71 -8.92 -15.32 -36.61
N GLY A 72 -8.27 -16.23 -37.31
CA GLY A 72 -7.13 -17.02 -36.85
C GLY A 72 -5.87 -16.18 -36.92
N GLY A 73 -5.75 -15.21 -36.01
CA GLY A 73 -4.57 -14.36 -35.90
C GLY A 73 -3.30 -15.17 -35.57
N PRO A 74 -2.10 -14.63 -35.87
CA PRO A 74 -0.83 -15.31 -35.63
C PRO A 74 -0.69 -15.72 -34.18
N GLN A 75 -0.09 -16.89 -33.94
CA GLN A 75 0.17 -17.41 -32.60
C GLN A 75 1.10 -16.43 -31.86
N GLU A 76 0.51 -15.59 -31.00
CA GLU A 76 1.23 -14.60 -30.21
C GLU A 76 2.21 -15.33 -29.28
N ARG A 77 3.51 -15.06 -29.45
CA ARG A 77 4.54 -15.70 -28.63
C ARG A 77 4.38 -15.22 -27.20
N VAL A 78 4.22 -16.17 -26.28
CA VAL A 78 4.14 -15.88 -24.85
C VAL A 78 5.54 -15.58 -24.33
N SER A 79 5.75 -14.42 -23.70
CA SER A 79 7.00 -14.10 -23.01
C SER A 79 7.28 -15.12 -21.90
N CYS A 80 8.55 -15.51 -21.72
CA CYS A 80 8.94 -16.32 -20.59
C CYS A 80 8.68 -15.58 -19.27
N THR A 81 8.37 -16.32 -18.22
CA THR A 81 8.30 -15.77 -16.85
C THR A 81 9.54 -16.20 -16.07
N GLY A 82 9.94 -15.37 -15.11
CA GLY A 82 11.11 -15.59 -14.28
C GLY A 82 10.80 -15.51 -12.79
N THR A 83 11.84 -15.65 -11.98
CA THR A 83 11.78 -15.36 -10.53
C THR A 83 12.55 -14.08 -10.27
N VAL A 84 11.93 -13.13 -9.58
CA VAL A 84 12.58 -11.90 -9.12
C VAL A 84 12.76 -12.02 -7.61
N ALA A 85 13.98 -11.84 -7.14
CA ALA A 85 14.30 -11.81 -5.72
C ALA A 85 15.02 -10.49 -5.39
N ILE A 86 14.72 -9.95 -4.22
CA ILE A 86 15.41 -8.80 -3.64
C ILE A 86 15.80 -9.16 -2.21
N THR A 87 17.05 -8.87 -1.86
CA THR A 87 17.65 -9.16 -0.56
C THR A 87 18.38 -7.92 -0.04
N ASP A 88 18.75 -7.93 1.23
CA ASP A 88 19.69 -6.96 1.83
C ASP A 88 19.29 -5.49 1.60
N ILE A 89 17.99 -5.20 1.77
CA ILE A 89 17.48 -3.84 1.60
C ILE A 89 18.06 -2.97 2.70
N ARG A 90 18.86 -1.96 2.33
CA ARG A 90 19.45 -1.00 3.25
C ARG A 90 19.02 0.42 2.91
N ILE A 91 18.52 1.14 3.91
CA ILE A 91 18.08 2.53 3.80
C ILE A 91 18.91 3.39 4.75
N PRO A 92 19.91 4.13 4.24
CA PRO A 92 20.68 5.07 5.05
C PRO A 92 19.78 6.20 5.56
N LEU A 93 19.98 6.57 6.83
CA LEU A 93 19.23 7.62 7.52
C LEU A 93 20.08 8.88 7.69
N MET A 94 19.53 10.02 7.27
CA MET A 94 20.15 11.33 7.45
C MET A 94 19.41 12.10 8.54
N TRP A 95 19.91 12.01 9.76
CA TRP A 95 19.44 12.82 10.87
C TRP A 95 20.01 14.24 10.77
N LYS A 96 19.19 15.25 11.06
CA LYS A 96 19.69 16.63 11.15
C LYS A 96 20.48 16.81 12.44
N ASP A 97 21.55 17.61 12.43
CA ASP A 97 22.36 17.94 13.62
C ASP A 97 21.52 18.49 14.78
N THR A 98 20.46 19.20 14.43
CA THR A 98 19.46 19.75 15.34
C THR A 98 18.71 18.67 16.13
N GLN A 99 18.75 17.41 15.70
CA GLN A 99 18.26 16.25 16.43
C GLN A 99 19.38 15.44 17.07
N HIS A 100 20.55 15.33 16.45
CA HIS A 100 21.66 14.63 17.12
C HIS A 100 22.16 15.36 18.36
N PHE A 101 22.20 16.71 18.35
CA PHE A 101 22.91 17.49 19.36
C PHE A 101 22.04 18.33 20.30
N LYS A 102 20.72 18.51 20.06
CA LYS A 102 19.89 19.50 20.80
C LYS A 102 18.79 18.96 21.72
N ASN A 103 18.74 17.66 22.02
CA ASN A 103 17.91 17.21 23.13
C ASN A 103 18.76 17.17 24.41
N LYS A 104 18.38 17.97 25.41
CA LYS A 104 18.91 17.88 26.78
C LYS A 104 18.51 16.57 27.49
N GLY A 105 17.65 15.76 26.87
CA GLY A 105 17.29 14.41 27.27
C GLY A 105 18.18 13.38 26.59
N GLY A 106 18.55 12.32 27.32
CA GLY A 106 19.34 11.20 26.79
C GLY A 106 18.64 10.46 25.65
N VAL A 107 19.27 9.39 25.15
CA VAL A 107 18.74 8.51 24.06
C VAL A 107 17.29 8.06 24.33
N ALA A 108 16.93 7.89 25.61
CA ALA A 108 15.59 7.51 26.08
C ALA A 108 14.48 8.53 25.77
N GLU A 109 14.79 9.81 25.50
CA GLU A 109 13.80 10.86 25.19
C GLU A 109 13.70 11.18 23.69
N SER A 110 14.31 10.36 22.83
CA SER A 110 14.20 10.52 21.38
C SER A 110 12.96 9.77 20.84
N PRO A 111 12.16 10.39 19.94
CA PRO A 111 11.01 9.71 19.37
C PRO A 111 11.50 8.50 18.55
N ARG A 112 10.92 7.34 18.83
CA ARG A 112 11.16 6.12 18.06
C ARG A 112 10.21 6.10 16.87
N HIS A 113 10.71 5.65 15.72
CA HIS A 113 9.93 5.50 14.51
C HIS A 113 9.85 4.01 14.16
N ALA A 114 8.64 3.49 14.02
CA ALA A 114 8.43 2.16 13.45
C ALA A 114 8.54 2.26 11.93
N VAL A 115 9.36 1.42 11.30
CA VAL A 115 9.62 1.43 9.86
C VAL A 115 9.51 0.01 9.30
N PHE A 116 8.87 -0.15 8.15
CA PHE A 116 8.89 -1.39 7.37
C PHE A 116 8.72 -1.07 5.88
N CYS A 117 9.02 -2.04 5.02
CA CYS A 117 8.86 -1.94 3.58
C CYS A 117 7.73 -2.85 3.08
N LEU A 118 6.96 -2.35 2.11
CA LEU A 118 5.99 -3.12 1.34
C LEU A 118 6.47 -3.22 -0.11
N LEU A 119 6.63 -4.45 -0.58
CA LEU A 119 7.13 -4.80 -1.90
C LEU A 119 5.98 -5.36 -2.74
N ARG A 120 5.70 -4.72 -3.87
CA ARG A 120 4.56 -5.03 -4.73
C ARG A 120 5.03 -5.38 -6.15
N LEU A 121 4.71 -6.58 -6.60
CA LEU A 121 4.89 -7.03 -7.97
C LEU A 121 3.55 -7.56 -8.50
N GLY A 122 2.89 -6.77 -9.35
CA GLY A 122 1.54 -7.09 -9.83
C GLY A 122 0.51 -7.19 -8.68
N SER A 123 -0.03 -8.39 -8.46
CA SER A 123 -0.97 -8.70 -7.37
C SER A 123 -0.32 -9.34 -6.14
N GLU A 124 0.98 -9.59 -6.20
CA GLU A 124 1.76 -10.14 -5.10
C GLU A 124 2.33 -9.02 -4.24
N ILE A 125 2.16 -9.16 -2.93
CA ILE A 125 2.62 -8.20 -1.93
C ILE A 125 3.35 -8.96 -0.83
N VAL A 126 4.63 -8.64 -0.68
CA VAL A 126 5.51 -9.11 0.39
C VAL A 126 5.89 -7.91 1.23
N ASP A 127 5.97 -8.08 2.54
CA ASP A 127 6.34 -7.03 3.48
C ASP A 127 7.53 -7.48 4.33
N THR A 128 8.40 -6.54 4.69
CA THR A 128 9.51 -6.79 5.63
C THR A 128 9.02 -6.70 7.06
N GLU A 129 9.82 -7.19 8.00
CA GLU A 129 9.60 -6.94 9.42
C GLU A 129 9.54 -5.44 9.76
N MET A 130 8.91 -5.13 10.90
CA MET A 130 8.87 -3.80 11.47
C MET A 130 10.07 -3.62 12.40
N VAL A 131 10.82 -2.55 12.19
CA VAL A 131 11.93 -2.19 13.06
C VAL A 131 11.66 -0.84 13.74
N LEU A 132 12.07 -0.72 14.99
CA LEU A 132 12.06 0.55 15.71
C LEU A 132 13.39 1.26 15.51
N VAL A 133 13.30 2.52 15.10
CA VAL A 133 14.44 3.34 14.71
C VAL A 133 14.48 4.57 15.60
N ASP A 134 15.62 4.82 16.23
CA ASP A 134 15.91 6.05 16.95
C ASP A 134 17.13 6.76 16.36
N ARG A 135 17.53 7.88 16.97
CA ARG A 135 18.63 8.72 16.48
C ARG A 135 20.00 8.03 16.48
N SER A 136 20.15 6.88 17.14
CA SER A 136 21.40 6.11 17.12
C SER A 136 21.55 5.25 15.87
N VAL A 137 20.45 4.96 15.17
CA VAL A 137 20.43 4.10 13.99
C VAL A 137 20.83 4.91 12.75
N THR A 138 21.89 4.52 12.07
CA THR A 138 22.34 5.15 10.82
C THR A 138 21.73 4.53 9.58
N ASP A 139 21.31 3.27 9.66
CA ASP A 139 20.83 2.48 8.55
C ASP A 139 19.69 1.57 8.99
N VAL A 140 18.63 1.51 8.19
CA VAL A 140 17.60 0.48 8.32
C VAL A 140 17.94 -0.66 7.38
N CYS A 141 18.10 -1.87 7.91
CA CYS A 141 18.46 -3.05 7.15
C CYS A 141 17.36 -4.11 7.24
N PHE A 142 17.00 -4.72 6.11
CA PHE A 142 16.12 -5.89 6.04
C PHE A 142 16.84 -7.01 5.30
N GLU A 143 17.24 -8.05 6.03
CA GLU A 143 18.02 -9.18 5.50
C GLU A 143 17.15 -10.23 4.80
N ALA A 144 15.89 -10.37 5.22
CA ALA A 144 15.01 -11.39 4.71
C ALA A 144 14.72 -11.21 3.20
N PRO A 145 14.88 -12.26 2.38
CA PRO A 145 14.64 -12.19 0.94
C PRO A 145 13.15 -12.07 0.63
N ALA A 146 12.79 -11.15 -0.28
CA ALA A 146 11.46 -11.13 -0.89
C ALA A 146 11.53 -11.76 -2.29
N VAL A 147 10.77 -12.83 -2.51
CA VAL A 147 10.80 -13.63 -3.75
C VAL A 147 9.44 -13.60 -4.44
N PHE A 148 9.43 -13.20 -5.69
CA PHE A 148 8.26 -13.15 -6.57
C PHE A 148 8.43 -14.17 -7.69
N ARG A 149 7.49 -15.09 -7.79
CA ARG A 149 7.50 -16.11 -8.84
C ARG A 149 6.67 -15.62 -10.03
N GLU A 150 6.99 -16.14 -11.21
CA GLU A 150 6.24 -15.86 -12.44
C GLU A 150 6.25 -14.37 -12.86
N ALA A 151 7.34 -13.66 -12.59
CA ALA A 151 7.52 -12.28 -13.03
C ALA A 151 7.67 -12.22 -14.55
N SER A 152 6.89 -11.36 -15.21
CA SER A 152 7.03 -11.03 -16.63
C SER A 152 8.32 -10.22 -16.87
N PRO A 153 8.95 -10.28 -18.06
CA PRO A 153 10.11 -9.44 -18.39
C PRO A 153 9.82 -7.94 -18.30
N ALA A 154 8.55 -7.54 -18.41
CA ALA A 154 8.10 -6.16 -18.24
C ALA A 154 7.65 -5.86 -16.79
N PHE A 155 8.16 -6.60 -15.79
CA PHE A 155 7.77 -6.39 -14.41
C PHE A 155 8.14 -4.98 -13.93
N ARG A 156 7.37 -4.52 -12.95
CA ARG A 156 7.68 -3.33 -12.17
C ARG A 156 7.48 -3.67 -10.70
N LEU A 157 8.58 -3.87 -9.99
CA LEU A 157 8.60 -4.11 -8.55
C LEU A 157 8.58 -2.75 -7.85
N ARG A 158 7.51 -2.45 -7.13
CA ARG A 158 7.39 -1.22 -6.36
C ARG A 158 7.79 -1.49 -4.91
N VAL A 159 8.77 -0.74 -4.40
CA VAL A 159 9.20 -0.80 -3.01
C VAL A 159 8.69 0.46 -2.31
N GLU A 160 7.94 0.28 -1.24
CA GLU A 160 7.26 1.35 -0.50
C GLU A 160 7.72 1.34 0.96
N VAL A 161 8.29 2.44 1.43
CA VAL A 161 8.78 2.59 2.81
C VAL A 161 7.69 3.26 3.64
N TYR A 162 7.22 2.57 4.67
CA TYR A 162 6.21 3.08 5.59
C TYR A 162 6.82 3.42 6.94
N SER A 163 6.29 4.46 7.60
CA SER A 163 6.64 4.74 8.99
C SER A 163 5.47 5.18 9.86
N CYS A 164 5.62 4.98 11.16
CA CYS A 164 4.75 5.51 12.19
C CYS A 164 5.58 6.03 13.37
N CYS A 165 5.16 7.14 13.99
CA CYS A 165 5.80 7.61 15.22
C CYS A 165 5.33 6.75 16.39
N ALA A 166 6.27 6.07 17.06
CA ALA A 166 6.02 5.38 18.31
C ALA A 166 6.06 6.42 19.44
N ALA A 167 4.95 7.14 19.63
CA ALA A 167 4.79 7.97 20.82
C ALA A 167 4.59 7.05 22.02
N GLU A 168 5.63 6.88 22.84
CA GLU A 168 5.42 6.36 24.18
C GLU A 168 4.60 7.41 24.96
N GLU A 169 3.52 6.95 25.59
CA GLU A 169 2.71 7.71 26.56
C GLU A 169 1.57 8.61 26.04
N SER A 170 0.82 8.18 25.02
CA SER A 170 -0.55 8.69 24.78
C SER A 170 -1.65 7.62 24.78
N CYS A 171 -1.33 6.34 25.01
CA CYS A 171 -2.32 5.26 25.04
C CYS A 171 -2.90 4.98 26.44
N ARG A 172 -2.69 5.85 27.44
CA ARG A 172 -3.34 5.70 28.74
C ARG A 172 -4.76 6.29 28.71
N VAL A 173 -5.70 5.34 28.61
CA VAL A 173 -7.04 5.29 29.24
C VAL A 173 -8.10 6.26 28.70
N GLY A 174 -9.26 5.69 28.37
CA GLY A 174 -10.45 6.44 27.99
C GLY A 174 -10.92 7.44 29.05
N GLY A 175 -11.57 8.50 28.56
CA GLY A 175 -12.39 9.41 29.37
C GLY A 175 -11.82 10.82 29.48
N GLY A 176 -12.41 11.76 28.73
CA GLY A 176 -12.47 13.17 29.14
C GLY A 176 -11.69 14.17 28.29
N ALA A 177 -12.46 15.01 27.58
CA ALA A 177 -12.25 16.43 27.26
C ALA A 177 -10.97 16.91 26.56
N ALA A 178 -11.20 17.47 25.37
CA ALA A 178 -10.51 18.56 24.67
C ALA A 178 -9.18 19.09 25.27
N GLY A 179 -8.09 18.89 24.52
CA GLY A 179 -6.82 19.58 24.73
C GLY A 179 -5.80 19.28 23.64
N THR A 180 -5.74 20.15 22.63
CA THR A 180 -4.62 20.41 21.70
C THR A 180 -3.95 19.20 21.04
N GLN A 181 -4.47 18.81 19.88
CA GLN A 181 -3.77 17.95 18.90
C GLN A 181 -2.44 18.61 18.48
N VAL A 182 -1.30 18.05 18.89
CA VAL A 182 -0.02 18.31 18.21
C VAL A 182 0.12 17.25 17.11
N GLY A 183 -0.37 17.60 15.92
CA GLY A 183 -0.25 16.79 14.71
C GLY A 183 1.19 16.67 14.19
N PRO A 184 1.43 15.82 13.17
CA PRO A 184 2.75 15.40 12.71
C PRO A 184 3.45 16.48 11.84
N ARG A 185 3.65 17.67 12.39
CA ARG A 185 4.37 18.78 11.73
C ARG A 185 5.90 18.68 11.86
N GLY A 186 6.42 17.62 12.50
CA GLY A 186 7.85 17.48 12.82
C GLY A 186 8.74 16.85 11.74
N LEU A 187 8.16 16.13 10.76
CA LEU A 187 8.95 15.42 9.72
C LEU A 187 8.76 15.97 8.31
N ALA A 188 7.62 16.58 7.99
CA ALA A 188 7.35 17.16 6.66
C ALA A 188 8.28 18.35 6.31
N GLY A 189 8.79 19.08 7.31
CA GLY A 189 9.77 20.17 7.13
C GLY A 189 11.21 19.71 6.84
N ARG A 190 11.40 18.50 6.30
CA ARG A 190 12.73 17.85 6.17
C ARG A 190 13.18 17.53 4.75
N ILE A 191 12.41 17.94 3.75
CA ILE A 191 12.78 17.87 2.34
C ILE A 191 12.65 19.27 1.74
N SER A 192 13.77 19.77 1.21
CA SER A 192 13.90 21.09 0.58
C SER A 192 13.55 20.98 -0.90
N GLY A 193 12.68 21.87 -1.40
CA GLY A 193 12.40 22.04 -2.83
C GLY A 193 11.11 22.82 -3.07
N SER A 194 11.22 23.98 -3.70
CA SER A 194 10.21 25.05 -3.81
C SER A 194 9.23 24.94 -5.00
N LEU A 195 8.24 25.87 -5.00
CA LEU A 195 7.26 26.23 -6.06
C LEU A 195 6.12 25.22 -6.27
N GLY A 196 4.86 25.62 -6.51
CA GLY A 196 4.26 26.93 -6.78
C GLY A 196 2.75 26.74 -7.03
N ARG A 197 1.97 27.80 -6.83
CA ARG A 197 0.50 27.84 -6.82
C ARG A 197 -0.08 27.79 -8.24
N SER A 198 -1.15 27.01 -8.47
CA SER A 198 -2.19 27.38 -9.44
C SER A 198 -3.49 26.58 -9.26
N ALA A 199 -4.59 27.29 -9.52
CA ALA A 199 -6.02 26.95 -9.62
C ALA A 199 -6.38 25.54 -10.18
N GLY A 200 -7.59 25.00 -10.01
CA GLY A 200 -8.87 25.64 -9.75
C GLY A 200 -10.04 24.63 -9.67
N ARG A 201 -11.24 25.20 -9.47
CA ARG A 201 -12.54 24.53 -9.27
C ARG A 201 -13.03 23.68 -10.44
N ARG A 202 -13.77 22.62 -10.06
CA ARG A 202 -15.02 22.04 -10.61
C ARG A 202 -15.23 22.04 -12.14
N ALA A 203 -15.56 20.86 -12.67
CA ALA A 203 -16.58 20.73 -13.71
C ALA A 203 -17.28 19.36 -13.64
N ARG A 204 -18.61 19.39 -13.45
CA ARG A 204 -19.57 18.35 -13.87
C ARG A 204 -20.38 18.96 -15.02
N ALA A 205 -20.49 18.24 -16.13
CA ALA A 205 -21.57 18.30 -17.14
C ALA A 205 -21.30 17.11 -18.10
N ALA A 206 -22.00 15.98 -18.02
CA ALA A 206 -23.40 15.75 -18.39
C ALA A 206 -23.66 16.18 -19.85
N LEU A 207 -23.42 15.23 -20.75
CA LEU A 207 -23.79 15.32 -22.16
C LEU A 207 -25.32 15.17 -22.30
N ASP A 208 -25.91 16.23 -22.83
CA ASP A 208 -26.97 16.33 -23.82
C ASP A 208 -28.14 15.32 -23.89
N THR A 209 -29.32 15.94 -23.77
CA THR A 209 -30.52 15.87 -24.62
C THR A 209 -31.39 14.59 -24.70
N SER A 210 -32.61 14.77 -24.18
CA SER A 210 -33.88 14.04 -24.41
C SER A 210 -34.29 14.01 -25.92
N PRO A 211 -35.36 13.33 -26.39
CA PRO A 211 -36.49 12.71 -25.64
C PRO A 211 -37.08 11.37 -26.15
N ARG A 212 -37.88 10.74 -25.25
CA ARG A 212 -39.13 9.96 -25.41
C ARG A 212 -39.35 8.99 -26.60
N GLY A 213 -39.77 7.76 -26.27
CA GLY A 213 -40.80 7.04 -27.05
C GLY A 213 -40.69 5.51 -27.08
N ASP A 214 -41.66 4.88 -26.43
CA ASP A 214 -42.31 3.59 -26.76
C ASP A 214 -41.79 2.22 -26.29
N ALA A 215 -42.82 1.39 -26.07
CA ALA A 215 -42.93 0.21 -25.24
C ALA A 215 -42.54 -1.09 -25.95
N GLY A 216 -42.20 -2.13 -25.17
CA GLY A 216 -42.07 -3.50 -25.66
C GLY A 216 -41.66 -4.47 -24.56
N ALA A 217 -42.45 -5.53 -24.41
CA ALA A 217 -42.41 -6.50 -23.32
C ALA A 217 -41.29 -7.57 -23.43
N SER A 218 -41.15 -8.30 -22.32
CA SER A 218 -40.71 -9.71 -22.20
C SER A 218 -39.25 -9.99 -21.79
N GLY A 219 -39.13 -10.78 -20.72
CA GLY A 219 -38.25 -11.96 -20.72
C GLY A 219 -36.91 -11.85 -19.97
N THR A 220 -36.88 -12.42 -18.77
CA THR A 220 -35.81 -13.30 -18.25
C THR A 220 -34.34 -12.88 -18.42
N ALA A 221 -33.70 -12.48 -17.33
CA ALA A 221 -32.57 -13.19 -16.70
C ALA A 221 -31.99 -12.31 -15.59
N ALA A 222 -32.13 -12.77 -14.34
CA ALA A 222 -31.48 -12.17 -13.20
C ALA A 222 -29.96 -12.31 -13.37
N ALA A 223 -29.32 -11.24 -13.86
CA ALA A 223 -27.89 -11.05 -13.73
C ALA A 223 -27.61 -10.80 -12.24
N THR A 224 -27.30 -11.87 -11.52
CA THR A 224 -26.71 -11.79 -10.18
C THR A 224 -25.30 -11.21 -10.33
N SER A 225 -25.22 -9.88 -10.29
CA SER A 225 -23.98 -9.17 -10.02
C SER A 225 -23.38 -9.74 -8.73
N PRO A 226 -22.12 -10.18 -8.69
CA PRO A 226 -21.51 -10.55 -7.42
C PRO A 226 -21.46 -9.29 -6.53
N PRO A 227 -21.70 -9.43 -5.21
CA PRO A 227 -21.62 -8.30 -4.32
C PRO A 227 -20.19 -7.77 -4.34
N VAL A 228 -20.02 -6.51 -4.73
CA VAL A 228 -18.79 -5.75 -4.49
C VAL A 228 -18.64 -5.69 -2.97
N THR A 229 -17.81 -6.57 -2.40
CA THR A 229 -17.42 -6.48 -1.00
C THR A 229 -16.58 -5.22 -0.88
N THR A 230 -17.25 -4.11 -0.55
CA THR A 230 -16.57 -2.86 -0.24
C THR A 230 -15.69 -3.12 0.97
N VAL A 231 -14.40 -2.81 0.84
CA VAL A 231 -13.47 -2.85 1.96
C VAL A 231 -13.89 -1.72 2.90
N SER A 232 -14.80 -2.02 3.84
CA SER A 232 -15.31 -1.01 4.78
C SER A 232 -14.15 -0.44 5.58
N SER A 233 -13.87 0.85 5.38
CA SER A 233 -12.88 1.58 6.17
C SER A 233 -13.43 1.75 7.58
N VAL A 234 -13.14 0.80 8.47
CA VAL A 234 -13.42 0.98 9.89
C VAL A 234 -12.42 2.01 10.39
N SER A 235 -12.90 3.16 10.87
CA SER A 235 -12.06 4.16 11.53
C SER A 235 -11.63 3.62 12.89
N LEU A 236 -10.55 2.85 12.91
CA LEU A 236 -9.97 2.33 14.15
C LEU A 236 -9.06 3.38 14.79
N SER A 237 -9.16 3.46 16.11
CA SER A 237 -8.18 4.19 16.93
C SER A 237 -6.92 3.35 17.03
N GLY A 238 -5.77 3.93 16.70
CA GLY A 238 -4.49 3.22 16.72
C GLY A 238 -3.41 3.95 15.92
N PRO A 239 -2.14 3.48 15.99
CA PRO A 239 -1.07 4.01 15.16
C PRO A 239 -1.42 3.90 13.68
N LYS A 240 -1.03 4.91 12.92
CA LYS A 240 -1.26 4.99 11.47
C LYS A 240 0.07 5.09 10.76
N TYR A 241 0.38 4.09 9.96
CA TYR A 241 1.53 4.13 9.07
C TYR A 241 1.26 5.06 7.90
N GLN A 242 2.28 5.82 7.54
CA GLN A 242 2.28 6.71 6.39
C GLN A 242 3.36 6.27 5.42
N LEU A 243 3.04 6.32 4.13
CA LEU A 243 4.02 6.12 3.07
C LEU A 243 5.01 7.28 3.13
N LEU A 244 6.27 6.98 3.43
CA LEU A 244 7.35 7.96 3.46
C LEU A 244 7.96 8.14 2.07
N ALA A 245 8.27 7.03 1.43
CA ALA A 245 9.02 7.05 0.18
C ALA A 245 8.76 5.80 -0.64
N HIS A 246 9.06 5.85 -1.92
CA HIS A 246 8.98 4.68 -2.77
C HIS A 246 10.00 4.72 -3.90
N THR A 247 10.28 3.56 -4.47
CA THR A 247 10.98 3.41 -5.74
C THR A 247 10.34 2.32 -6.58
N SER A 248 10.75 2.21 -7.84
CA SER A 248 10.25 1.19 -8.76
C SER A 248 11.41 0.59 -9.53
N LEU A 249 11.56 -0.72 -9.38
CA LEU A 249 12.62 -1.51 -9.99
C LEU A 249 12.06 -2.29 -11.19
N THR A 250 12.82 -2.35 -12.27
CA THR A 250 12.46 -3.08 -13.50
C THR A 250 13.55 -4.08 -13.86
N LEU A 251 13.44 -4.71 -15.04
CA LEU A 251 14.45 -5.62 -15.55
C LEU A 251 15.84 -4.94 -15.71
N ASP A 252 15.88 -3.63 -15.99
CA ASP A 252 17.11 -2.84 -16.09
C ASP A 252 17.81 -2.64 -14.73
N ASP A 253 17.14 -3.01 -13.64
CA ASP A 253 17.66 -2.98 -12.27
C ASP A 253 18.22 -4.30 -11.78
N VAL A 254 18.12 -5.36 -12.58
CA VAL A 254 18.61 -6.68 -12.21
C VAL A 254 20.13 -6.73 -12.35
N GLN A 255 20.80 -7.07 -11.26
CA GLN A 255 22.24 -7.32 -11.23
C GLN A 255 22.61 -8.25 -10.07
N ASP A 256 23.71 -8.98 -10.23
CA ASP A 256 24.29 -9.81 -9.18
C ASP A 256 25.21 -8.96 -8.27
N GLY A 257 24.61 -8.05 -7.49
CA GLY A 257 25.36 -7.22 -6.54
C GLY A 257 24.58 -6.02 -6.00
N PHE A 258 25.24 -5.20 -5.18
CA PHE A 258 24.64 -4.01 -4.58
C PHE A 258 24.43 -2.88 -5.61
N ARG A 259 23.21 -2.34 -5.64
CA ARG A 259 22.87 -1.14 -6.42
C ARG A 259 22.19 -0.11 -5.51
N THR A 260 22.56 1.15 -5.68
CA THR A 260 21.87 2.27 -5.03
C THR A 260 20.72 2.72 -5.91
N HIS A 261 19.54 2.87 -5.32
CA HIS A 261 18.36 3.41 -5.97
C HIS A 261 17.86 4.62 -5.23
N ASP A 262 17.50 5.67 -5.97
CA ASP A 262 16.90 6.85 -5.38
C ASP A 262 15.46 6.55 -4.95
N LEU A 263 15.13 7.02 -3.75
CA LEU A 263 13.78 6.98 -3.21
C LEU A 263 13.06 8.30 -3.53
N THR A 264 11.88 8.20 -4.13
CA THR A 264 10.97 9.34 -4.26
C THR A 264 10.24 9.54 -2.95
N ILE A 265 10.44 10.68 -2.29
CA ILE A 265 9.75 11.01 -1.04
C ILE A 265 8.30 11.41 -1.34
N THR A 266 7.37 10.85 -0.58
CA THR A 266 5.95 11.17 -0.71
C THR A 266 5.69 12.48 0.03
N ALA A 267 5.16 13.48 -0.68
CA ALA A 267 4.75 14.73 -0.06
C ALA A 267 3.54 14.47 0.86
N THR A 268 3.78 14.29 2.16
CA THR A 268 2.73 14.36 3.17
C THR A 268 2.28 15.82 3.26
N GLY A 269 1.06 16.11 2.77
CA GLY A 269 0.50 17.45 2.68
C GLY A 269 0.53 18.24 3.99
N GLU A 270 0.65 19.56 3.82
CA GLU A 270 0.64 20.60 4.87
C GLU A 270 -0.60 20.61 5.77
#